data_AF-A0AAP4BVJ7-F1
#
_entry.id   AF-A0AAP4BVJ7-F1
#
_cell.length_a   1.000
_cell.length_b   1.000
_cell.length_c   1.000
_cell.angle_alpha   90.00
_cell.angle_beta   90.00
_cell.angle_gamma   90.00
#
_symmetry.space_group_name_H-M   'P 1'
#
loop_
_entity.id
_entity.type
_entity.pdbx_description
1 polymer ?
#
loop_
_entity_poly.entity_id
_entity_poly.type
_entity_poly.pdbx_seq_one_letter_code
_entity_poly.pdbx_strand_id
1 'polypeptide(L)'
;MAVDWQAHARHREQVARDEGVWIGLADENCEPIMDAPPALSISAPRVRNAVGELRVEFSLQSPAGVVHPIVGEIIAEDLGVVDNGELVPSNAPTRFVLVQRAGARVRAYRVTHARARGPFDAPRVLEVHGVDGLHMLERFPAITGPTTWQNSFTRFTRDWAGPSNVGVTFSKPRELAGMKMATVADGVTVEGTAESAVRELIRSSLAACWRVAGVDPATAPLVVSHYSTEKHSPKALIRRSDEKLLDTILPVSAAAGLEIQVWLWLPGDKQPTGLFLTKPAFVIDLVQQEVANAGA
;
A
#
# COMPACT_ATOMS: atom_id res chain seq x y z
N MET A 1 17.98 -14.78 -6.79
CA MET A 1 19.08 -13.90 -7.24
C MET A 1 18.85 -12.54 -6.62
N ALA A 2 19.88 -11.88 -6.08
CA ALA A 2 19.71 -10.52 -5.57
C ALA A 2 19.51 -9.54 -6.74
N VAL A 3 18.53 -8.65 -6.64
CA VAL A 3 18.24 -7.64 -7.67
C VAL A 3 19.40 -6.63 -7.72
N ASP A 4 19.96 -6.39 -8.91
CA ASP A 4 20.84 -5.24 -9.13
C ASP A 4 20.00 -3.98 -9.26
N TRP A 5 19.82 -3.33 -8.12
CA TRP A 5 19.00 -2.13 -7.96
C TRP A 5 19.50 -0.92 -8.76
N GLN A 6 20.82 -0.80 -8.97
CA GLN A 6 21.40 0.32 -9.72
C GLN A 6 21.21 0.13 -11.22
N ALA A 7 21.36 -1.11 -11.72
CA ALA A 7 21.00 -1.43 -13.10
C ALA A 7 19.49 -1.27 -13.32
N HIS A 8 18.67 -1.78 -12.39
CA HIS A 8 17.22 -1.67 -12.46
C HIS A 8 16.76 -0.21 -12.50
N ALA A 9 17.26 0.67 -11.62
CA ALA A 9 16.90 2.10 -11.64
C ALA A 9 17.26 2.80 -12.97
N ARG A 10 18.45 2.51 -13.52
CA ARG A 10 18.87 3.04 -14.83
C ARG A 10 17.98 2.55 -15.97
N HIS A 11 17.64 1.27 -15.97
CA HIS A 11 16.76 0.66 -16.96
C HIS A 11 15.37 1.30 -16.96
N ARG A 12 14.70 1.36 -15.80
CA ARG A 12 13.36 1.96 -15.68
C ARG A 12 13.33 3.40 -16.17
N GLU A 13 14.34 4.18 -15.78
CA GLU A 13 14.46 5.58 -16.16
C GLU A 13 14.74 5.74 -17.66
N GLN A 14 15.53 4.87 -18.27
CA GLN A 14 15.75 4.85 -19.71
C GLN A 14 14.44 4.56 -20.46
N VAL A 15 13.76 3.45 -20.13
CA VAL A 15 12.47 3.08 -20.76
C VAL A 15 11.44 4.19 -20.58
N ALA A 16 11.35 4.79 -19.39
CA ALA A 16 10.41 5.88 -19.13
C ALA A 16 10.71 7.15 -19.95
N ARG A 17 11.97 7.41 -20.33
CA ARG A 17 12.33 8.52 -21.23
C ARG A 17 12.05 8.19 -22.69
N ASP A 18 12.37 6.97 -23.11
CA ASP A 18 12.28 6.55 -24.51
C ASP A 18 10.81 6.29 -24.91
N GLU A 19 10.02 5.66 -24.03
CA GLU A 19 8.64 5.25 -24.28
C GLU A 19 7.60 6.12 -23.52
N GLY A 20 8.06 7.07 -22.71
CA GLY A 20 7.23 7.96 -21.89
C GLY A 20 6.69 7.36 -20.59
N VAL A 21 6.72 6.03 -20.46
CA VAL A 21 6.35 5.31 -19.23
C VAL A 21 7.04 3.95 -19.18
N TRP A 22 7.60 3.60 -18.03
CA TRP A 22 7.98 2.23 -17.70
C TRP A 22 6.90 1.59 -16.83
N ILE A 23 6.57 0.33 -17.13
CA ILE A 23 5.62 -0.48 -16.37
C ILE A 23 6.29 -1.80 -16.01
N GLY A 24 6.24 -2.18 -14.73
CA GLY A 24 6.79 -3.44 -14.25
C GLY A 24 5.84 -4.17 -13.31
N LEU A 25 6.13 -5.44 -13.07
CA LEU A 25 5.44 -6.27 -12.08
C LEU A 25 6.38 -6.52 -10.90
N ALA A 26 5.83 -6.41 -9.69
CA ALA A 26 6.54 -6.73 -8.46
C ALA A 26 5.74 -7.68 -7.56
N ASP A 27 6.48 -8.40 -6.71
CA ASP A 27 5.95 -9.34 -5.73
C ASP A 27 5.38 -8.62 -4.48
N GLU A 28 4.95 -9.39 -3.48
CA GLU A 28 4.42 -8.86 -2.22
C GLU A 28 5.41 -8.02 -1.40
N ASN A 29 6.73 -8.20 -1.64
CA ASN A 29 7.82 -7.43 -1.02
C ASN A 29 8.23 -6.22 -1.86
N CYS A 30 7.50 -5.96 -2.96
CA CYS A 30 7.83 -4.93 -3.95
C CYS A 30 9.19 -5.17 -4.64
N GLU A 31 9.66 -6.42 -4.68
CA GLU A 31 10.80 -6.81 -5.50
C GLU A 31 10.34 -7.01 -6.96
N PRO A 32 11.08 -6.45 -7.94
CA PRO A 32 10.71 -6.57 -9.35
C PRO A 32 10.80 -8.03 -9.80
N ILE A 33 9.73 -8.51 -10.43
CA ILE A 33 9.65 -9.83 -11.04
C ILE A 33 10.05 -9.73 -12.51
N MET A 34 9.42 -8.81 -13.25
CA MET A 34 9.63 -8.61 -14.68
C MET A 34 9.15 -7.24 -15.13
N ASP A 35 9.65 -6.78 -16.28
CA ASP A 35 9.00 -5.71 -17.03
C ASP A 35 7.65 -6.19 -17.57
N ALA A 36 6.67 -5.30 -17.60
CA ALA A 36 5.40 -5.59 -18.24
C ALA A 36 5.54 -5.49 -19.76
N PRO A 37 4.76 -6.26 -20.54
CA PRO A 37 4.73 -6.09 -21.98
C PRO A 37 4.16 -4.71 -22.34
N PRO A 38 4.29 -4.27 -23.61
CA PRO A 38 3.74 -2.99 -24.05
C PRO A 38 2.26 -2.83 -23.69
N ALA A 39 1.94 -1.73 -23.01
CA ALA A 39 0.56 -1.38 -22.69
C ALA A 39 -0.15 -0.85 -23.93
N LEU A 40 -1.27 -1.47 -24.29
CA LEU A 40 -2.20 -0.98 -25.31
C LEU A 40 -2.90 0.28 -24.83
N SER A 41 -3.23 0.33 -23.53
CA SER A 41 -3.80 1.50 -22.88
C SER A 41 -3.43 1.51 -21.40
N ILE A 42 -3.26 2.71 -20.84
CA ILE A 42 -3.06 2.92 -19.41
C ILE A 42 -3.84 4.14 -18.94
N SER A 43 -4.66 3.93 -17.92
CA SER A 43 -5.35 4.98 -17.17
C SER A 43 -4.97 4.86 -15.70
N ALA A 44 -4.31 5.89 -15.19
CA ALA A 44 -3.86 5.97 -13.79
C ALA A 44 -4.07 7.40 -13.28
N PRO A 45 -5.32 7.90 -13.26
CA PRO A 45 -5.63 9.25 -12.83
C PRO A 45 -5.23 9.44 -11.37
N ARG A 46 -4.87 10.68 -11.03
CA ARG A 46 -4.57 11.08 -9.67
C ARG A 46 -5.59 12.11 -9.24
N VAL A 47 -6.27 11.81 -8.15
CA VAL A 47 -7.19 12.72 -7.49
C VAL A 47 -6.61 13.04 -6.12
N ARG A 48 -6.62 14.31 -5.75
CA ARG A 48 -6.10 14.77 -4.46
C ARG A 48 -6.87 14.11 -3.32
N ASN A 49 -6.16 13.50 -2.37
CA ASN A 49 -6.74 12.88 -1.18
C ASN A 49 -7.83 11.84 -1.49
N ALA A 50 -7.71 11.14 -2.62
CA ALA A 50 -8.57 10.02 -2.96
C ALA A 50 -7.71 8.88 -3.48
N VAL A 51 -8.12 7.65 -3.18
CA VAL A 51 -7.47 6.44 -3.68
C VAL A 51 -7.55 6.44 -5.19
N GLY A 52 -6.40 6.46 -5.85
CA GLY A 52 -6.29 6.33 -7.29
C GLY A 52 -6.50 4.89 -7.75
N GLU A 53 -7.13 4.74 -8.92
CA GLU A 53 -7.29 3.46 -9.58
C GLU A 53 -6.34 3.36 -10.78
N LEU A 54 -5.81 2.17 -11.00
CA LEU A 54 -5.12 1.79 -12.22
C LEU A 54 -6.04 0.90 -13.05
N ARG A 55 -6.08 1.21 -14.34
CA ARG A 55 -6.55 0.31 -15.39
C ARG A 55 -5.51 0.27 -16.50
N VAL A 56 -4.94 -0.89 -16.75
CA VAL A 56 -3.96 -1.09 -17.82
C VAL A 56 -4.32 -2.32 -18.65
N GLU A 57 -4.21 -2.19 -19.96
CA GLU A 57 -4.38 -3.30 -20.90
C GLU A 57 -3.04 -3.62 -21.55
N PHE A 58 -2.62 -4.87 -21.45
CA PHE A 58 -1.36 -5.38 -21.98
C PHE A 58 -1.60 -6.23 -23.23
N SER A 59 -0.72 -6.09 -24.22
CA SER A 59 -0.63 -7.06 -25.32
C SER A 59 0.18 -8.27 -24.87
N LEU A 60 -0.43 -9.46 -24.86
CA LEU A 60 0.20 -10.67 -24.34
C LEU A 60 0.92 -11.49 -25.41
N GLN A 61 0.61 -11.29 -26.68
CA GLN A 61 1.23 -12.07 -27.76
C GLN A 61 2.39 -11.30 -28.36
N SER A 62 3.57 -11.94 -28.34
CA SER A 62 4.66 -11.55 -29.21
C SER A 62 4.30 -11.83 -30.69
N PRO A 63 4.97 -11.17 -31.66
CA PRO A 63 4.81 -11.51 -33.08
C PRO A 63 5.06 -12.99 -33.42
N ALA A 64 5.80 -13.70 -32.56
CA ALA A 64 6.09 -15.14 -32.69
C ALA A 64 5.01 -16.05 -32.07
N GLY A 65 3.90 -15.50 -31.56
CA GLY A 65 2.80 -16.26 -30.96
C GLY A 65 3.05 -16.74 -29.52
N VAL A 66 4.20 -16.39 -28.92
CA VAL A 66 4.51 -16.71 -27.53
C VAL A 66 3.73 -15.76 -26.60
N VAL A 67 3.01 -16.35 -25.64
CA VAL A 67 2.26 -15.64 -24.59
C VAL A 67 3.23 -15.14 -23.53
N HIS A 68 3.10 -13.88 -23.14
CA HIS A 68 3.95 -13.26 -22.13
C HIS A 68 3.76 -13.91 -20.74
N PRO A 69 4.85 -14.18 -19.99
CA PRO A 69 4.78 -14.89 -18.70
C PRO A 69 4.00 -14.14 -17.60
N ILE A 70 3.76 -12.83 -17.77
CA ILE A 70 2.93 -12.02 -16.86
C ILE A 70 1.55 -12.63 -16.59
N VAL A 71 1.01 -13.41 -17.54
CA VAL A 71 -0.28 -14.10 -17.36
C VAL A 71 -0.21 -15.06 -16.18
N GLY A 72 0.86 -15.85 -16.05
CA GLY A 72 1.00 -16.82 -14.95
C GLY A 72 1.17 -16.16 -13.58
N GLU A 73 1.70 -14.93 -13.54
CA GLU A 73 1.85 -14.19 -12.28
C GLU A 73 0.57 -13.47 -11.83
N ILE A 74 -0.25 -13.01 -12.77
CA ILE A 74 -1.42 -12.17 -12.47
C ILE A 74 -2.72 -12.98 -12.50
N ILE A 75 -2.85 -13.92 -13.43
CA ILE A 75 -4.00 -14.82 -13.55
C ILE A 75 -3.61 -16.13 -12.86
N ALA A 76 -3.88 -16.22 -11.55
CA ALA A 76 -3.68 -17.45 -10.81
C ALA A 76 -4.58 -18.58 -11.32
N GLU A 77 -4.08 -19.82 -11.27
CA GLU A 77 -4.78 -21.04 -11.70
C GLU A 77 -6.13 -21.28 -10.98
N ASP A 78 -6.32 -20.69 -9.79
CA ASP A 78 -7.49 -20.91 -8.92
C ASP A 78 -8.66 -19.93 -9.13
N LEU A 79 -8.60 -19.05 -10.13
CA LEU A 79 -9.70 -18.14 -10.44
C LEU A 79 -10.92 -18.92 -10.96
N GLY A 80 -11.90 -19.14 -10.10
CA GLY A 80 -13.15 -19.84 -10.42
C GLY A 80 -13.29 -21.24 -9.81
N VAL A 81 -12.42 -21.63 -8.88
CA VAL A 81 -12.62 -22.85 -8.09
C VAL A 81 -13.82 -22.64 -7.16
N VAL A 82 -14.87 -23.39 -7.41
CA VAL A 82 -16.09 -23.42 -6.59
C VAL A 82 -16.00 -24.65 -5.70
N ASP A 83 -16.03 -24.45 -4.38
CA ASP A 83 -16.18 -25.54 -3.41
C ASP A 83 -17.57 -25.40 -2.76
N ASN A 84 -18.39 -26.45 -2.85
CA ASN A 84 -19.77 -26.46 -2.35
C ASN A 84 -20.67 -25.28 -2.78
N GLY A 85 -20.45 -24.71 -3.97
CA GLY A 85 -21.22 -23.57 -4.48
C GLY A 85 -20.72 -22.19 -4.02
N GLU A 86 -19.65 -22.16 -3.22
CA GLU A 86 -18.97 -20.93 -2.79
C GLU A 86 -17.68 -20.74 -3.59
N LEU A 87 -17.40 -19.50 -3.99
CA LEU A 87 -16.12 -19.15 -4.61
C LEU A 87 -15.03 -19.27 -3.55
N VAL A 88 -14.05 -20.15 -3.79
CA VAL A 88 -12.88 -20.26 -2.92
C VAL A 88 -12.08 -18.96 -3.07
N PRO A 89 -11.71 -18.28 -1.96
CA PRO A 89 -10.83 -17.13 -2.02
C PRO A 89 -9.53 -17.52 -2.72
N SER A 90 -9.19 -16.84 -3.81
CA SER A 90 -7.91 -17.05 -4.48
C SER A 90 -6.79 -16.70 -3.51
N ASN A 91 -5.99 -17.69 -3.12
CA ASN A 91 -4.79 -17.53 -2.29
C ASN A 91 -3.58 -17.05 -3.12
N ALA A 92 -3.83 -16.40 -4.26
CA ALA A 92 -2.77 -15.88 -5.11
C ALA A 92 -1.92 -14.87 -4.31
N PRO A 93 -0.58 -14.97 -4.40
CA PRO A 93 0.29 -14.00 -3.74
C PRO A 93 0.02 -12.58 -4.29
N THR A 94 0.13 -11.59 -3.41
CA THR A 94 -0.16 -10.20 -3.80
C THR A 94 0.85 -9.74 -4.85
N ARG A 95 0.36 -9.03 -5.87
CA ARG A 95 1.18 -8.44 -6.93
C ARG A 95 0.96 -6.94 -7.01
N PHE A 96 2.00 -6.22 -7.40
CA PHE A 96 1.95 -4.79 -7.66
C PHE A 96 2.34 -4.48 -9.10
N VAL A 97 1.54 -3.67 -9.78
CA VAL A 97 1.94 -3.02 -11.03
C VAL A 97 2.65 -1.73 -10.66
N LEU A 98 3.92 -1.63 -11.05
CA LEU A 98 4.76 -0.46 -10.86
C LEU A 98 4.71 0.41 -12.12
N VAL A 99 4.55 1.71 -11.93
CA VAL A 99 4.47 2.68 -13.04
C VAL A 99 5.41 3.84 -12.75
N GLN A 100 6.35 4.10 -13.67
CA GLN A 100 7.28 5.22 -13.62
C GLN A 100 7.18 6.03 -14.91
N ARG A 101 6.99 7.35 -14.80
CA ARG A 101 7.12 8.29 -15.93
C ARG A 101 8.46 9.01 -15.81
N ALA A 102 9.01 9.53 -16.91
CA ALA A 102 10.30 10.22 -16.90
C ALA A 102 10.34 11.32 -15.83
N GLY A 103 11.35 11.29 -14.95
CA GLY A 103 11.52 12.25 -13.86
C GLY A 103 10.48 12.18 -12.73
N ALA A 104 9.54 11.25 -12.77
CA ALA A 104 8.53 11.04 -11.73
C ALA A 104 8.90 9.88 -10.79
N ARG A 105 8.40 9.93 -9.56
CA ARG A 105 8.54 8.83 -8.59
C ARG A 105 7.76 7.60 -9.04
N VAL A 106 8.25 6.42 -8.66
CA VAL A 106 7.56 5.15 -8.90
C VAL A 106 6.25 5.12 -8.12
N ARG A 107 5.16 4.81 -8.82
CA ARG A 107 3.86 4.53 -8.21
C ARG A 107 3.62 3.03 -8.27
N ALA A 108 3.17 2.46 -7.17
CA ALA A 108 2.79 1.07 -7.11
C ALA A 108 1.28 0.96 -6.93
N TYR A 109 0.67 0.09 -7.74
CA TYR A 109 -0.74 -0.21 -7.72
C TYR A 109 -0.90 -1.68 -7.35
N ARG A 110 -1.53 -1.94 -6.21
CA ARG A 110 -1.83 -3.31 -5.80
C ARG A 110 -2.90 -3.87 -6.71
N VAL A 111 -2.61 -4.99 -7.36
CA VAL A 111 -3.58 -5.68 -8.22
C VAL A 111 -4.79 -6.09 -7.38
N THR A 112 -5.99 -5.72 -7.82
CA THR A 112 -7.25 -6.11 -7.19
C THR A 112 -7.90 -7.27 -7.93
N HIS A 113 -7.92 -7.18 -9.25
CA HIS A 113 -8.39 -8.22 -10.15
C HIS A 113 -7.80 -8.00 -11.54
N ALA A 114 -7.80 -9.06 -12.34
CA ALA A 114 -7.38 -9.01 -13.72
C ALA A 114 -8.26 -9.90 -14.57
N ARG A 115 -8.35 -9.58 -15.86
CA ARG A 115 -9.14 -10.31 -16.84
C ARG A 115 -8.32 -10.54 -18.10
N ALA A 116 -8.13 -11.79 -18.46
CA ALA A 116 -7.58 -12.16 -19.75
C ALA A 116 -8.71 -12.24 -20.81
N ARG A 117 -8.43 -11.78 -22.02
CA ARG A 117 -9.32 -11.87 -23.19
C ARG A 117 -8.54 -12.44 -24.37
N GLY A 118 -9.18 -13.33 -25.13
CA GLY A 118 -8.58 -13.95 -26.31
C GLY A 118 -9.39 -15.15 -26.79
N PRO A 119 -9.00 -15.74 -27.93
CA PRO A 119 -9.50 -17.05 -28.34
C PRO A 119 -9.13 -18.14 -27.32
N PHE A 120 -9.81 -19.28 -27.41
CA PHE A 120 -9.73 -20.38 -26.43
C PHE A 120 -8.32 -20.97 -26.28
N ASP A 121 -7.50 -20.90 -27.33
CA ASP A 121 -6.16 -21.47 -27.39
C ASP A 121 -5.10 -20.61 -26.68
N ALA A 122 -5.26 -19.29 -26.63
CA ALA A 122 -4.34 -18.40 -25.92
C ALA A 122 -4.93 -17.01 -25.62
N PRO A 123 -4.71 -16.46 -24.41
CA PRO A 123 -5.09 -15.08 -24.11
C PRO A 123 -4.22 -14.10 -24.91
N ARG A 124 -4.86 -13.04 -25.43
CA ARG A 124 -4.20 -12.01 -26.26
C ARG A 124 -4.05 -10.68 -25.55
N VAL A 125 -5.02 -10.34 -24.72
CA VAL A 125 -5.06 -9.09 -23.97
C VAL A 125 -5.25 -9.40 -22.50
N LEU A 126 -4.46 -8.76 -21.64
CA LEU A 126 -4.63 -8.80 -20.19
C LEU A 126 -5.04 -7.42 -19.71
N GLU A 127 -6.23 -7.32 -19.14
CA GLU A 127 -6.69 -6.13 -18.44
C GLU A 127 -6.42 -6.29 -16.95
N VAL A 128 -5.70 -5.34 -16.35
CA VAL A 128 -5.35 -5.35 -14.92
C VAL A 128 -5.94 -4.12 -14.26
N HIS A 129 -6.60 -4.36 -13.14
CA HIS A 129 -7.11 -3.31 -12.26
C HIS A 129 -6.32 -3.30 -10.95
N GLY A 130 -6.04 -2.11 -10.44
CA GLY A 130 -5.33 -1.95 -9.18
C GLY A 130 -5.70 -0.68 -8.43
N VAL A 131 -5.34 -0.65 -7.16
CA VAL A 131 -5.51 0.51 -6.26
C VAL A 131 -4.15 1.05 -5.86
N ASP A 132 -4.03 2.36 -5.73
CA ASP A 132 -2.77 3.02 -5.42
C ASP A 132 -2.26 2.77 -3.98
N GLY A 133 -1.08 3.33 -3.70
CA GLY A 133 -0.45 3.23 -2.39
C GLY A 133 -1.23 3.92 -1.26
N LEU A 134 -2.12 4.89 -1.54
CA LEU A 134 -2.90 5.56 -0.49
C LEU A 134 -3.84 4.57 0.19
N HIS A 135 -4.40 3.63 -0.57
CA HIS A 135 -5.23 2.54 -0.05
C HIS A 135 -4.49 1.66 0.98
N MET A 136 -3.15 1.69 1.05
CA MET A 136 -2.41 0.95 2.09
C MET A 136 -2.72 1.47 3.48
N LEU A 137 -3.07 2.75 3.63
CA LEU A 137 -3.43 3.34 4.93
C LEU A 137 -4.74 2.82 5.49
N GLU A 138 -5.65 2.29 4.67
CA GLU A 138 -6.89 1.67 5.15
C GLU A 138 -6.64 0.38 5.95
N ARG A 139 -5.46 -0.23 5.80
CA ARG A 139 -5.09 -1.47 6.50
C ARG A 139 -4.62 -1.24 7.93
N PHE A 140 -4.40 0.01 8.32
CA PHE A 140 -3.90 0.38 9.63
C PHE A 140 -4.99 1.14 10.39
N PRO A 141 -5.17 0.87 11.69
CA PRO A 141 -6.05 1.68 12.52
C PRO A 141 -5.40 2.99 12.96
N ALA A 142 -6.20 4.01 13.26
CA ALA A 142 -5.78 5.24 13.92
C ALA A 142 -5.62 5.00 15.44
N ILE A 143 -4.51 4.37 15.83
CA ILE A 143 -4.37 3.74 17.15
C ILE A 143 -4.43 4.77 18.30
N THR A 144 -5.39 4.59 19.20
CA THR A 144 -5.59 5.42 20.39
C THR A 144 -4.49 5.23 21.43
N GLY A 145 -4.07 3.99 21.68
CA GLY A 145 -3.08 3.62 22.70
C GLY A 145 -1.78 3.00 22.16
N PRO A 146 -1.00 3.67 21.28
CA PRO A 146 0.08 3.03 20.51
C PRO A 146 1.24 2.49 21.36
N THR A 147 1.43 3.00 22.58
CA THR A 147 2.46 2.52 23.52
C THR A 147 2.07 1.20 24.20
N THR A 148 0.78 0.88 24.24
CA THR A 148 0.27 -0.35 24.86
C THR A 148 0.32 -1.55 23.91
N TRP A 149 0.46 -1.30 22.62
CA TRP A 149 0.54 -2.32 21.58
C TRP A 149 1.95 -2.87 21.52
N GLN A 150 2.11 -4.11 21.99
CA GLN A 150 3.40 -4.80 22.14
C GLN A 150 3.38 -6.14 21.39
N ASN A 151 4.57 -6.68 21.08
CA ASN A 151 4.70 -8.00 20.49
C ASN A 151 4.48 -9.09 21.55
N SER A 152 3.22 -9.42 21.84
CA SER A 152 2.85 -10.39 22.87
C SER A 152 1.82 -11.39 22.32
N PHE A 153 2.18 -12.07 21.23
CA PHE A 153 1.34 -13.14 20.69
C PHE A 153 1.29 -14.33 21.66
N THR A 154 0.07 -14.78 21.93
CA THR A 154 -0.20 -15.97 22.72
C THR A 154 -0.91 -16.99 21.84
N ARG A 155 -0.46 -18.25 21.90
CA ARG A 155 -1.10 -19.35 21.17
C ARG A 155 -2.44 -19.67 21.83
N PHE A 156 -3.52 -19.49 21.07
CA PHE A 156 -4.89 -19.70 21.50
C PHE A 156 -5.50 -20.90 20.78
N THR A 157 -5.93 -21.90 21.54
CA THR A 157 -6.41 -23.20 21.03
C THR A 157 -7.93 -23.34 21.10
N ARG A 158 -8.59 -22.53 21.93
CA ARG A 158 -10.03 -22.57 22.16
C ARG A 158 -10.78 -21.79 21.08
N ASP A 159 -11.93 -22.30 20.65
CA ASP A 159 -12.88 -21.56 19.82
C ASP A 159 -13.91 -20.84 20.71
N TRP A 160 -14.30 -19.62 20.33
CA TRP A 160 -15.39 -18.88 20.98
C TRP A 160 -16.77 -19.29 20.45
N ALA A 161 -16.83 -20.10 19.40
CA ALA A 161 -18.06 -20.74 18.96
C ALA A 161 -18.47 -21.83 19.96
N GLY A 162 -19.55 -21.59 20.71
CA GLY A 162 -20.16 -22.56 21.63
C GLY A 162 -20.33 -22.03 23.06
N PRO A 163 -21.19 -22.66 23.88
CA PRO A 163 -21.38 -22.25 25.26
C PRO A 163 -20.08 -22.40 26.07
N SER A 164 -19.88 -21.54 27.06
CA SER A 164 -18.61 -21.37 27.80
C SER A 164 -18.07 -22.64 28.49
N ASN A 165 -18.91 -23.68 28.59
CA ASN A 165 -18.63 -24.99 29.18
C ASN A 165 -18.25 -26.07 28.16
N VAL A 166 -18.39 -25.83 26.85
CA VAL A 166 -18.01 -26.78 25.80
C VAL A 166 -16.67 -26.33 25.23
N GLY A 167 -15.64 -27.15 25.43
CA GLY A 167 -14.27 -26.90 24.94
C GLY A 167 -14.14 -27.10 23.44
N VAL A 168 -14.91 -26.37 22.65
CA VAL A 168 -14.70 -26.31 21.19
C VAL A 168 -13.30 -25.75 20.98
N THR A 169 -12.50 -26.46 20.19
CA THR A 169 -11.12 -26.10 19.89
C THR A 169 -11.00 -25.83 18.41
N PHE A 170 -10.16 -24.85 18.05
CA PHE A 170 -9.88 -24.63 16.64
C PHE A 170 -9.14 -25.84 16.07
N SER A 171 -9.51 -26.25 14.86
CA SER A 171 -8.78 -27.28 14.10
C SER A 171 -7.30 -26.93 13.92
N LYS A 172 -6.98 -25.63 13.85
CA LYS A 172 -5.62 -25.08 13.90
C LYS A 172 -5.54 -23.99 14.97
N PRO A 173 -4.61 -24.07 15.95
CA PRO A 173 -4.40 -23.01 16.92
C PRO A 173 -4.12 -21.67 16.25
N ARG A 174 -4.62 -20.59 16.85
CA ARG A 174 -4.42 -19.21 16.37
C ARG A 174 -3.43 -18.49 17.26
N GLU A 175 -2.75 -17.48 16.72
CA GLU A 175 -1.94 -16.57 17.52
C GLU A 175 -2.70 -15.26 17.70
N LEU A 176 -2.83 -14.82 18.95
CA LEU A 176 -3.57 -13.61 19.30
C LEU A 176 -2.70 -12.69 20.16
N ALA A 177 -2.73 -11.40 19.87
CA ALA A 177 -2.12 -10.36 20.69
C ALA A 177 -3.21 -9.43 21.23
N GLY A 178 -3.23 -9.22 22.55
CA GLY A 178 -4.19 -8.33 23.20
C GLY A 178 -3.79 -6.87 23.03
N MET A 179 -4.71 -6.04 22.53
CA MET A 179 -4.50 -4.60 22.31
C MET A 179 -5.45 -3.79 23.18
N LYS A 180 -4.94 -2.72 23.78
CA LYS A 180 -5.79 -1.76 24.51
C LYS A 180 -6.25 -0.67 23.55
N MET A 181 -7.55 -0.43 23.57
CA MET A 181 -8.23 0.65 22.86
C MET A 181 -8.80 1.61 23.90
N ALA A 182 -8.72 2.91 23.65
CA ALA A 182 -9.30 3.92 24.54
C ALA A 182 -10.81 4.02 24.31
N THR A 183 -11.59 3.96 25.39
CA THR A 183 -13.05 4.13 25.34
C THR A 183 -13.49 5.58 25.53
N VAL A 184 -12.61 6.44 26.04
CA VAL A 184 -12.87 7.86 26.30
C VAL A 184 -11.99 8.71 25.37
N ALA A 185 -12.55 9.79 24.85
CA ALA A 185 -11.88 10.71 23.92
C ALA A 185 -10.73 11.49 24.57
N ASP A 186 -10.85 11.78 25.87
CA ASP A 186 -9.90 12.61 26.59
C ASP A 186 -8.56 11.90 26.76
N GLY A 187 -7.49 12.56 26.31
CA GLY A 187 -6.12 12.06 26.39
C GLY A 187 -5.60 11.34 25.13
N VAL A 188 -6.42 11.18 24.09
CA VAL A 188 -6.01 10.54 22.81
C VAL A 188 -6.08 11.47 21.60
N THR A 189 -6.16 12.78 21.81
CA THR A 189 -6.13 13.79 20.76
C THR A 189 -4.69 14.17 20.43
N VAL A 190 -4.37 14.24 19.14
CA VAL A 190 -3.11 14.80 18.64
C VAL A 190 -3.36 16.26 18.26
N GLU A 191 -2.56 17.17 18.83
CA GLU A 191 -2.62 18.61 18.55
C GLU A 191 -1.36 19.06 17.81
N GLY A 192 -1.52 20.01 16.89
CA GLY A 192 -0.40 20.70 16.26
C GLY A 192 -0.86 21.47 15.04
N THR A 193 0.08 21.76 14.13
CA THR A 193 -0.29 22.08 12.74
C THR A 193 -0.92 20.86 12.08
N ALA A 194 -1.79 21.03 11.09
CA ALA A 194 -2.43 19.91 10.42
C ALA A 194 -1.40 18.95 9.82
N GLU A 195 -0.34 19.46 9.20
CA GLU A 195 0.79 18.65 8.74
C GLU A 195 1.43 17.84 9.88
N SER A 196 1.81 18.48 10.99
CA SER A 196 2.46 17.79 12.10
C SER A 196 1.54 16.79 12.80
N ALA A 197 0.25 17.12 12.98
CA ALA A 197 -0.72 16.28 13.66
C ALA A 197 -1.06 15.03 12.83
N VAL A 198 -1.29 15.19 11.51
CA VAL A 198 -1.50 14.06 10.59
C VAL A 198 -0.24 13.20 10.53
N ARG A 199 0.96 13.81 10.42
CA ARG A 199 2.22 13.07 10.40
C ARG A 199 2.40 12.23 11.66
N GLU A 200 2.16 12.83 12.82
CA GLU A 200 2.32 12.14 14.10
C GLU A 200 1.32 11.00 14.27
N LEU A 201 0.07 11.20 13.86
CA LEU A 201 -0.95 10.16 13.90
C LEU A 201 -0.55 8.96 13.03
N ILE A 202 -0.16 9.19 11.78
CA ILE A 202 0.27 8.13 10.86
C ILE A 202 1.51 7.43 11.43
N ARG A 203 2.54 8.20 11.81
CA ARG A 203 3.82 7.67 12.30
C ARG A 203 3.65 6.82 13.55
N SER A 204 2.89 7.30 14.54
CA SER A 204 2.66 6.58 15.80
C SER A 204 1.81 5.33 15.62
N SER A 205 0.82 5.37 14.70
CA SER A 205 -0.01 4.21 14.37
C SER A 205 0.80 3.12 13.65
N LEU A 206 1.56 3.50 12.61
CA LEU A 206 2.42 2.55 11.90
C LEU A 206 3.47 1.93 12.82
N ALA A 207 4.14 2.75 13.65
CA ALA A 207 5.13 2.25 14.60
C ALA A 207 4.55 1.25 15.61
N ALA A 208 3.30 1.44 16.04
CA ALA A 208 2.62 0.50 16.92
C ALA A 208 2.27 -0.81 16.20
N CYS A 209 1.75 -0.75 14.97
CA CYS A 209 1.50 -1.94 14.15
C CYS A 209 2.78 -2.74 13.87
N TRP A 210 3.88 -2.05 13.54
CA TRP A 210 5.18 -2.71 13.31
C TRP A 210 5.77 -3.31 14.56
N ARG A 211 5.62 -2.65 15.72
CA ARG A 211 6.02 -3.24 17.00
C ARG A 211 5.27 -4.53 17.28
N VAL A 212 3.95 -4.55 17.09
CA VAL A 212 3.14 -5.76 17.28
C VAL A 212 3.57 -6.84 16.32
N ALA A 213 3.72 -6.52 15.03
CA ALA A 213 4.11 -7.48 13.99
C ALA A 213 5.56 -7.97 14.11
N GLY A 214 6.36 -7.41 15.03
CA GLY A 214 7.79 -7.73 15.15
C GLY A 214 8.62 -7.25 13.95
N VAL A 215 8.13 -6.26 13.21
CA VAL A 215 8.82 -5.69 12.04
C VAL A 215 9.78 -4.61 12.50
N ASP A 216 11.05 -4.72 12.08
CA ASP A 216 12.06 -3.69 12.33
C ASP A 216 11.66 -2.38 11.62
N PRO A 217 11.56 -1.24 12.34
CA PRO A 217 11.30 0.07 11.75
C PRO A 217 12.22 0.44 10.58
N ALA A 218 13.48 -0.02 10.59
CA ALA A 218 14.45 0.27 9.51
C ALA A 218 14.11 -0.44 8.19
N THR A 219 13.34 -1.53 8.26
CA THR A 219 12.91 -2.32 7.10
C THR A 219 11.40 -2.33 6.92
N ALA A 220 10.69 -1.41 7.58
CA ALA A 220 9.24 -1.36 7.53
C ALA A 220 8.75 -1.07 6.10
N PRO A 221 7.75 -1.81 5.60
CA PRO A 221 7.29 -1.69 4.21
C PRO A 221 6.48 -0.41 3.94
N LEU A 222 6.05 0.31 4.98
CA LEU A 222 5.37 1.60 4.87
C LEU A 222 5.93 2.54 5.94
N VAL A 223 6.44 3.69 5.49
CA VAL A 223 7.13 4.68 6.30
C VAL A 223 6.66 6.10 5.98
N VAL A 224 6.80 7.00 6.95
CA VAL A 224 6.47 8.42 6.78
C VAL A 224 7.77 9.19 6.66
N SER A 225 7.91 10.00 5.61
CA SER A 225 9.12 10.81 5.42
C SER A 225 9.12 12.04 6.34
N HIS A 226 10.25 12.75 6.39
CA HIS A 226 10.37 14.07 6.98
C HIS A 226 10.18 15.20 5.96
N TYR A 227 9.74 14.88 4.73
CA TYR A 227 9.51 15.90 3.72
C TYR A 227 8.44 16.88 4.18
N SER A 228 8.77 18.17 4.15
CA SER A 228 7.84 19.26 4.39
C SER A 228 7.97 20.27 3.25
N THR A 229 6.87 20.95 2.95
CA THR A 229 6.85 22.04 1.97
C THR A 229 7.24 23.40 2.58
N GLU A 230 7.48 23.45 3.89
CA GLU A 230 7.77 24.67 4.67
C GLU A 230 6.67 25.75 4.61
N LYS A 231 5.50 25.42 4.03
CA LYS A 231 4.33 26.30 4.03
C LYS A 231 3.60 26.24 5.36
N HIS A 232 2.95 27.33 5.72
CA HIS A 232 2.08 27.38 6.90
C HIS A 232 0.87 26.45 6.74
N SER A 233 0.71 25.56 7.71
CA SER A 233 -0.44 24.66 7.85
C SER A 233 -1.28 25.10 9.06
N PRO A 234 -2.62 25.13 8.95
CA PRO A 234 -3.48 25.59 10.04
C PRO A 234 -3.37 24.68 11.27
N LYS A 235 -3.77 25.16 12.45
CA LYS A 235 -3.86 24.30 13.63
C LYS A 235 -4.96 23.26 13.44
N ALA A 236 -4.69 22.02 13.86
CA ALA A 236 -5.64 20.93 13.83
C ALA A 236 -5.58 20.11 15.13
N LEU A 237 -6.75 19.59 15.50
CA LEU A 237 -6.95 18.66 16.59
C LEU A 237 -7.53 17.38 15.99
N ILE A 238 -6.79 16.28 16.10
CA ILE A 238 -7.20 14.99 15.53
C ILE A 238 -7.44 14.01 16.67
N ARG A 239 -8.69 13.60 16.85
CA ARG A 239 -9.05 12.54 17.77
C ARG A 239 -8.69 11.19 17.16
N ARG A 240 -7.94 10.36 17.89
CA ARG A 240 -7.72 8.95 17.54
C ARG A 240 -9.00 8.15 17.76
N SER A 241 -9.32 7.23 16.85
CA SER A 241 -10.60 6.50 16.84
C SER A 241 -10.46 4.99 16.81
N ASP A 242 -9.25 4.45 16.63
CA ASP A 242 -9.00 3.04 16.29
C ASP A 242 -9.74 2.53 15.03
N GLU A 243 -10.42 3.41 14.30
CA GLU A 243 -10.99 3.16 12.98
C GLU A 243 -9.89 3.21 11.91
N LYS A 244 -10.25 3.04 10.64
CA LYS A 244 -9.29 3.12 9.53
C LYS A 244 -8.52 4.44 9.60
N LEU A 245 -7.19 4.32 9.53
CA LEU A 245 -6.29 5.45 9.61
C LEU A 245 -6.57 6.47 8.50
N LEU A 246 -6.83 5.99 7.28
CA LEU A 246 -7.17 6.84 6.14
C LEU A 246 -8.44 7.67 6.40
N ASP A 247 -9.53 7.03 6.82
CA ASP A 247 -10.81 7.71 7.09
C ASP A 247 -10.69 8.76 8.21
N THR A 248 -9.78 8.53 9.17
CA THR A 248 -9.52 9.46 10.27
C THR A 248 -8.76 10.71 9.80
N ILE A 249 -7.78 10.55 8.90
CA ILE A 249 -6.90 11.66 8.48
C ILE A 249 -7.44 12.44 7.27
N LEU A 250 -8.24 11.82 6.40
CA LEU A 250 -8.70 12.43 5.15
C LEU A 250 -9.52 13.72 5.38
N PRO A 251 -10.53 13.76 6.28
CA PRO A 251 -11.32 14.97 6.50
C PRO A 251 -10.47 16.15 6.98
N VAL A 252 -9.55 15.89 7.91
CA VAL A 252 -8.64 16.90 8.46
C VAL A 252 -7.69 17.39 7.39
N SER A 253 -7.12 16.48 6.59
CA SER A 253 -6.18 16.82 5.53
C SER A 253 -6.85 17.65 4.43
N ALA A 254 -8.06 17.26 4.02
CA ALA A 254 -8.85 18.00 3.04
C ALA A 254 -9.21 19.42 3.53
N ALA A 255 -9.67 19.54 4.78
CA ALA A 255 -10.01 20.84 5.38
C ALA A 255 -8.80 21.77 5.53
N ALA A 256 -7.60 21.22 5.74
CA ALA A 256 -6.38 21.97 5.92
C ALA A 256 -5.61 22.27 4.61
N GLY A 257 -6.10 21.81 3.45
CA GLY A 257 -5.37 21.94 2.18
C GLY A 257 -4.09 21.09 2.12
N LEU A 258 -4.02 20.03 2.93
CA LEU A 258 -2.92 19.08 2.99
C LEU A 258 -3.16 17.93 2.02
N GLU A 259 -2.19 17.63 1.16
CA GLU A 259 -2.23 16.47 0.29
C GLU A 259 -1.37 15.33 0.86
N ILE A 260 -1.96 14.14 0.97
CA ILE A 260 -1.24 12.92 1.35
C ILE A 260 -0.80 12.20 0.07
N GLN A 261 0.51 12.06 -0.12
CA GLN A 261 1.09 11.39 -1.27
C GLN A 261 1.77 10.11 -0.84
N VAL A 262 1.39 8.97 -1.45
CA VAL A 262 2.06 7.69 -1.22
C VAL A 262 2.72 7.23 -2.52
N TRP A 263 4.01 6.91 -2.44
CA TRP A 263 4.81 6.47 -3.58
C TRP A 263 5.73 5.31 -3.15
N LEU A 264 6.18 4.50 -4.09
CA LEU A 264 7.08 3.39 -3.79
C LEU A 264 8.52 3.86 -3.96
N TRP A 265 9.32 3.75 -2.91
CA TRP A 265 10.76 3.88 -3.01
C TRP A 265 11.38 2.52 -3.31
N LEU A 266 12.24 2.46 -4.32
CA LEU A 266 13.05 1.29 -4.63
C LEU A 266 14.53 1.61 -4.35
N PRO A 267 15.33 0.63 -3.90
CA PRO A 267 16.76 0.83 -3.84
C PRO A 267 17.31 1.23 -5.22
N GLY A 268 18.30 2.13 -5.20
CA GLY A 268 18.79 2.80 -6.42
C GLY A 268 18.16 4.17 -6.66
N ASP A 269 16.96 4.44 -6.12
CA ASP A 269 16.33 5.76 -6.19
C ASP A 269 16.92 6.73 -5.14
N LYS A 270 16.72 8.04 -5.36
CA LYS A 270 17.08 9.06 -4.38
C LYS A 270 16.38 8.78 -3.05
N GLN A 271 17.14 8.73 -1.95
CA GLN A 271 16.61 8.49 -0.62
C GLN A 271 15.54 9.53 -0.25
N PRO A 272 14.42 9.12 0.38
CA PRO A 272 13.44 10.05 0.89
C PRO A 272 14.02 10.94 1.99
N THR A 273 13.47 12.13 2.15
CA THR A 273 13.94 13.11 3.15
C THR A 273 13.86 12.55 4.56
N GLY A 274 14.99 12.56 5.27
CA GLY A 274 15.09 12.12 6.67
C GLY A 274 14.98 10.62 6.89
N LEU A 275 15.02 9.80 5.82
CA LEU A 275 14.97 8.35 5.90
C LEU A 275 16.22 7.73 5.27
N PHE A 276 16.57 6.53 5.73
CA PHE A 276 17.65 5.72 5.18
C PHE A 276 17.13 4.30 4.96
N LEU A 277 16.58 4.08 3.77
CA LEU A 277 15.94 2.81 3.43
C LEU A 277 16.92 1.90 2.71
N THR A 278 16.81 0.59 2.97
CA THR A 278 17.66 -0.45 2.35
C THR A 278 16.84 -1.48 1.55
N LYS A 279 15.53 -1.54 1.79
CA LYS A 279 14.57 -2.41 1.09
C LYS A 279 13.44 -1.57 0.49
N PRO A 280 12.77 -2.06 -0.57
CA PRO A 280 11.57 -1.43 -1.10
C PRO A 280 10.58 -1.05 0.00
N ALA A 281 10.08 0.18 -0.03
CA ALA A 281 9.09 0.64 0.94
C ALA A 281 8.20 1.71 0.34
N PHE A 282 6.92 1.67 0.72
CA PHE A 282 6.00 2.76 0.48
C PHE A 282 6.35 3.94 1.38
N VAL A 283 6.49 5.12 0.79
CA VAL A 283 6.83 6.36 1.46
C VAL A 283 5.64 7.29 1.41
N ILE A 284 5.28 7.81 2.57
CA ILE A 284 4.20 8.78 2.75
C ILE A 284 4.81 10.18 2.90
N ASP A 285 4.51 11.05 1.96
CA ASP A 285 4.81 12.47 2.02
C ASP A 285 3.53 13.25 2.31
N LEU A 286 3.66 14.30 3.12
CA LEU A 286 2.58 15.26 3.36
C LEU A 286 2.98 16.57 2.70
N VAL A 287 2.12 17.06 1.82
CA VAL A 287 2.40 18.21 0.96
C VAL A 287 1.34 19.28 1.20
N GLN A 288 1.71 20.37 1.86
CA GLN A 288 0.83 21.52 2.04
C GLN A 288 0.69 22.24 0.69
N GLN A 289 -0.53 22.36 0.18
CA GLN A 289 -0.80 23.00 -1.10
C GLN A 289 -1.13 24.48 -0.91
N GLU A 290 -1.98 24.78 0.07
CA GLU A 290 -2.46 26.15 0.37
C GLU A 290 -1.59 26.82 1.44
N VAL A 291 -1.25 28.10 1.21
CA VAL A 291 -0.79 28.97 2.29
C VAL A 291 -2.04 29.32 3.08
N ALA A 292 -2.17 28.82 4.31
CA ALA A 292 -3.20 29.34 5.19
C ALA A 292 -3.01 30.86 5.27
N ASN A 293 -3.97 31.63 4.76
CA ASN A 293 -3.95 33.09 4.92
C ASN A 293 -3.84 33.37 6.42
N ALA A 294 -2.70 33.91 6.84
CA ALA A 294 -2.53 34.42 8.18
C ALA A 294 -3.42 35.66 8.32
N GLY A 295 -4.66 35.46 8.81
CA GLY A 295 -5.59 36.53 9.17
C GLY A 295 -6.89 35.90 9.67
N ALA A 296 -7.39 36.15 10.87
CA ALA A 296 -7.15 37.24 11.83
C ALA A 296 -7.08 36.72 13.28
#